data_AF-A0A9Q0PG72-F1
#
_entry.id   AF-A0A9Q0PG72-F1
#
_cell.length_a   1.000
_cell.length_b   1.000
_cell.length_c   1.000
_cell.angle_alpha   90.00
_cell.angle_beta   90.00
_cell.angle_gamma   90.00
#
_symmetry.space_group_name_H-M   'P 1'
#
loop_
_entity.id
_entity.type
_entity.pdbx_description
1 polymer ?
#
loop_
_entity_poly.entity_id
_entity_poly.type
_entity_poly.pdbx_seq_one_letter_code
_entity_poly.pdbx_strand_id
1 'polypeptide(L)'
;MKIGGRIIYSGPLGQRSSRVIEYFESIPGVPKIKDNYNPATWMLEVTSPSAEAALGVDFGQIYEGSTLYHENEELVKQLSSPTPGSKELHFPTRFPQNGWEQLKACLWKQNLSYWRSPSYNLVRIIFMAFGALLFSLLYWQKGKKM
;
A
#
# COMPACT_ATOMS: atom_id res chain seq x y z
N MET A 1 3.61 9.57 12.15
CA MET A 1 2.56 10.04 11.23
C MET A 1 1.62 10.90 12.04
N LYS A 2 1.37 12.15 11.61
CA LYS A 2 0.52 13.07 12.36
C LYS A 2 -0.90 12.50 12.49
N ILE A 3 -1.46 12.60 13.70
CA ILE A 3 -2.83 12.16 13.94
C ILE A 3 -3.75 13.00 13.02
N GLY A 4 -4.60 12.32 12.25
CA GLY A 4 -5.51 12.98 11.29
C GLY A 4 -5.01 13.06 9.84
N GLY A 5 -3.84 12.50 9.51
CA GLY A 5 -3.39 12.39 8.10
C GLY A 5 -2.89 13.70 7.49
N ARG A 6 -2.57 14.70 8.31
CA ARG A 6 -1.99 15.97 7.85
C ARG A 6 -0.57 15.78 7.32
N ILE A 7 -0.25 16.44 6.21
CA ILE A 7 1.08 16.46 5.61
C ILE A 7 1.96 17.39 6.46
N ILE A 8 3.17 16.93 6.75
CA ILE A 8 4.19 17.70 7.49
C ILE A 8 5.44 18.02 6.65
N TYR A 9 5.52 17.41 5.46
CA TYR A 9 6.55 17.65 4.46
C TYR A 9 6.12 17.01 3.15
N SER A 10 6.19 17.74 2.04
CA SER A 10 6.08 17.21 0.69
C SER A 10 7.08 17.93 -0.20
N GLY A 11 8.21 17.30 -0.44
CA GLY A 11 9.29 17.89 -1.20
C GLY A 11 10.29 16.83 -1.66
N PRO A 12 11.28 17.23 -2.47
CA PRO A 12 12.32 16.32 -2.91
C PRO A 12 13.18 15.88 -1.72
N LEU A 13 13.49 14.59 -1.61
CA LEU A 13 14.38 14.10 -0.54
C LEU A 13 15.77 14.72 -0.61
N GLY A 14 16.27 14.98 -1.83
CA GLY A 14 17.64 15.42 -2.06
C GLY A 14 18.66 14.29 -1.96
N GLN A 15 19.91 14.58 -2.33
CA GLN A 15 21.00 13.61 -2.26
C GLN A 15 21.24 13.22 -0.80
N ARG A 16 21.21 11.92 -0.49
CA ARG A 16 21.31 11.40 0.89
C ARG A 16 20.30 12.05 1.86
N SER A 17 19.10 12.35 1.36
CA SER A 17 18.02 12.95 2.16
C SER A 17 18.32 14.36 2.70
N SER A 18 19.28 15.09 2.11
CA SER A 18 19.72 16.39 2.65
C SER A 18 18.59 17.41 2.77
N ARG A 19 17.68 17.49 1.79
CA ARG A 19 16.62 18.50 1.74
C ARG A 19 15.56 18.29 2.81
N VAL A 20 15.20 17.03 3.09
CA VAL A 20 14.26 16.72 4.16
C VAL A 20 14.90 16.92 5.54
N ILE A 21 16.20 16.61 5.67
CA ILE A 21 16.97 16.88 6.89
C ILE A 21 17.04 18.39 7.15
N GLU A 22 17.48 19.18 6.16
CA GLU A 22 17.56 20.64 6.22
C GLU A 22 16.21 21.27 6.60
N TYR A 23 15.11 20.77 6.02
CA TYR A 23 13.77 21.24 6.34
C TYR A 23 13.42 21.06 7.82
N PHE A 24 13.54 19.85 8.36
CA PHE A 24 13.19 19.61 9.76
C PHE A 24 14.21 20.23 10.73
N GLU A 25 15.49 20.26 10.40
CA GLU A 25 16.52 20.94 11.21
C GLU A 25 16.34 22.48 11.23
N SER A 26 15.66 23.06 10.24
CA SER A 26 15.34 24.49 10.24
C SER A 26 14.28 24.87 11.29
N ILE A 27 13.52 23.89 11.80
CA ILE A 27 12.48 24.11 12.80
C ILE A 27 13.13 24.20 14.18
N PRO A 28 12.92 25.30 14.93
CA PRO A 28 13.53 25.48 16.23
C PRO A 28 13.24 24.32 17.19
N GLY A 29 14.30 23.78 17.80
CA GLY A 29 14.23 22.71 18.79
C GLY A 29 14.31 21.29 18.22
N VAL A 30 14.18 21.09 16.91
CA VAL A 30 14.42 19.77 16.30
C VAL A 30 15.91 19.40 16.43
N PRO A 31 16.22 18.21 16.99
CA PRO A 31 17.61 17.78 17.14
C PRO A 31 18.22 17.42 15.78
N LYS A 32 19.47 17.84 15.55
CA LYS A 32 20.21 17.48 14.35
C LYS A 32 20.37 15.98 14.21
N ILE A 33 20.37 15.51 12.96
CA ILE A 33 20.63 14.10 12.69
C ILE A 33 22.07 13.74 13.06
N LYS A 34 22.26 12.54 13.61
CA LYS A 34 23.60 12.02 13.91
C LYS A 34 24.26 11.48 12.65
N ASP A 35 25.58 11.57 12.61
CA ASP A 35 26.36 10.96 11.53
C ASP A 35 26.06 9.46 11.42
N ASN A 36 25.93 8.98 10.18
CA ASN A 36 25.62 7.58 9.86
C ASN A 36 24.28 7.07 10.43
N TYR A 37 23.36 7.97 10.80
CA TYR A 37 22.01 7.60 11.20
C TYR A 37 21.06 7.53 10.00
N ASN A 38 20.05 6.66 10.07
CA ASN A 38 19.06 6.51 9.00
C ASN A 38 18.12 7.74 8.98
N PRO A 39 18.08 8.53 7.88
CA PRO A 39 17.25 9.73 7.81
C PRO A 39 15.75 9.47 7.95
N ALA A 40 15.26 8.33 7.45
CA ALA A 40 13.84 7.98 7.57
C ALA A 40 13.48 7.69 9.03
N THR A 41 14.35 7.00 9.75
CA THR A 41 14.16 6.72 11.19
C THR A 41 14.20 8.01 12.01
N TRP A 42 15.22 8.85 11.80
CA TRP A 42 15.33 10.14 12.49
C TRP A 42 14.12 11.04 12.23
N MET A 43 13.66 11.13 10.97
CA MET A 43 12.49 11.93 10.64
C MET A 43 11.24 11.46 11.40
N LEU A 44 11.02 10.15 11.55
CA LEU A 44 9.89 9.62 12.31
C LEU A 44 10.00 9.89 13.82
N GLU A 45 11.21 9.91 14.37
CA GLU A 45 11.46 10.18 15.78
C GLU A 45 11.20 11.65 16.11
N VAL A 46 11.77 12.58 15.33
CA VAL A 46 11.65 14.03 15.56
C VAL A 46 10.25 14.56 15.24
N THR A 47 9.48 13.85 14.41
CA THR A 47 8.08 14.18 14.08
C THR A 47 7.06 13.30 14.81
N SER A 48 7.49 12.57 15.83
CA SER A 48 6.58 11.77 16.66
C SER A 48 5.63 12.67 17.46
N PRO A 49 4.42 12.21 17.82
CA PRO A 49 3.49 13.01 18.64
C PRO A 49 4.09 13.46 19.97
N SER A 50 4.95 12.63 20.58
CA SER A 50 5.71 12.97 21.78
C SER A 50 6.74 14.07 21.55
N ALA A 51 7.47 14.03 20.43
CA ALA A 51 8.43 15.07 20.08
C ALA A 51 7.73 16.40 19.75
N GLU A 52 6.64 16.33 18.98
CA GLU A 52 5.80 17.49 18.64
C GLU A 52 5.24 18.16 19.91
N ALA A 53 4.72 17.37 20.86
CA ALA A 53 4.25 17.88 22.15
C ALA A 53 5.37 18.46 23.02
N ALA A 54 6.55 17.85 23.05
CA ALA A 54 7.70 18.36 23.80
C ALA A 54 8.24 19.67 23.22
N LEU A 55 8.18 19.83 21.89
CA LEU A 55 8.56 21.06 21.18
C LEU A 55 7.48 22.14 21.25
N GLY A 56 6.23 21.76 21.53
CA GLY A 56 5.08 22.68 21.54
C GLY A 56 4.75 23.24 20.16
N VAL A 57 5.07 22.50 19.10
CA VAL A 57 4.84 22.92 17.70
C VAL A 57 3.75 22.09 17.05
N ASP A 58 3.22 22.57 15.92
CA ASP A 58 2.38 21.79 15.02
C ASP A 58 3.09 21.69 13.66
N PHE A 59 3.67 20.53 13.34
CA PHE A 59 4.42 20.34 12.09
C PHE A 59 3.54 20.47 10.83
N GLY A 60 2.22 20.25 10.96
CA GLY A 60 1.28 20.43 9.86
C GLY A 60 1.02 21.91 9.56
N GLN A 61 0.88 22.73 10.61
CA GLN A 61 0.76 24.18 10.47
C GLN A 61 2.07 24.80 9.97
N ILE A 62 3.22 24.31 10.45
CA ILE A 62 4.53 24.74 9.94
C ILE A 62 4.64 24.43 8.45
N TYR A 63 4.21 23.24 8.02
CA TYR A 63 4.21 22.89 6.61
C TYR A 63 3.25 23.77 5.80
N GLU A 64 2.00 23.94 6.23
CA GLU A 64 1.01 24.82 5.58
C GLU A 64 1.49 26.27 5.43
N GLY A 65 2.27 26.79 6.39
CA GLY A 65 2.87 28.12 6.32
C GLY A 65 4.22 28.20 5.58
N SER A 66 4.73 27.07 5.07
CA SER A 66 6.05 27.02 4.43
C SER A 66 6.00 27.40 2.95
N THR A 67 7.12 27.91 2.43
CA THR A 67 7.27 28.18 0.98
C THR A 67 7.03 26.92 0.15
N LEU A 68 7.46 25.76 0.66
CA LEU A 68 7.29 24.45 0.04
C LEU A 68 5.81 24.10 -0.19
N TYR A 69 4.92 24.43 0.76
CA TYR A 69 3.48 24.22 0.59
C TYR A 69 2.92 25.11 -0.53
N HIS A 70 3.26 26.39 -0.54
CA HIS A 70 2.80 27.31 -1.58
C HIS A 70 3.33 26.98 -2.98
N GLU A 71 4.60 26.59 -3.09
CA GLU A 71 5.19 26.11 -4.35
C GLU A 71 4.46 24.85 -4.86
N ASN A 72 4.12 23.93 -3.97
CA ASN A 72 3.36 22.73 -4.33
C ASN A 72 1.93 23.07 -4.77
N GLU A 73 1.24 23.99 -4.09
CA GLU A 73 -0.10 24.43 -4.50
C GLU A 73 -0.08 25.10 -5.88
N GLU A 74 0.92 25.96 -6.13
CA GLU A 74 1.11 26.58 -7.43
C GLU A 74 1.38 25.54 -8.52
N LEU A 75 2.28 24.59 -8.25
CA LEU A 75 2.60 23.51 -9.17
C LEU A 75 1.35 22.65 -9.48
N VAL A 76 0.55 22.32 -8.47
CA VAL A 76 -0.71 21.59 -8.66
C VAL A 76 -1.67 22.40 -9.53
N LYS A 77 -1.80 23.71 -9.30
CA LYS A 77 -2.66 24.58 -10.11
C LYS A 77 -2.20 24.65 -11.57
N GLN A 78 -0.89 24.74 -11.80
CA GLN A 78 -0.29 24.75 -13.14
C GLN A 78 -0.53 23.42 -13.86
N LEU A 79 -0.31 22.29 -13.18
CA LEU A 79 -0.44 20.95 -13.77
C LEU A 79 -1.89 20.45 -13.88
N SER A 80 -2.82 21.02 -13.12
CA SER A 80 -4.25 20.69 -13.22
C SER A 80 -4.90 21.24 -14.49
N SER A 81 -4.27 22.24 -15.12
CA SER A 81 -4.72 22.79 -16.40
C SER A 81 -4.01 22.08 -17.56
N PRO A 82 -4.74 21.40 -18.47
CA PRO A 82 -4.12 20.76 -19.63
C PRO A 82 -3.48 21.81 -20.54
N THR A 83 -2.28 21.52 -21.05
CA THR A 83 -1.60 22.40 -22.01
C THR A 83 -2.44 22.54 -23.29
N PRO A 84 -2.53 23.73 -23.90
CA PRO A 84 -3.24 23.91 -25.17
C PRO A 84 -2.73 22.93 -26.24
N GLY A 85 -3.64 22.21 -26.89
CA GLY A 85 -3.30 21.19 -27.89
C GLY A 85 -2.92 19.82 -27.32
N SER A 86 -2.93 19.65 -25.99
CA SER A 86 -2.82 18.33 -25.38
C SER A 86 -4.05 17.47 -25.73
N LYS A 87 -3.82 16.16 -25.88
CA LYS A 87 -4.89 15.19 -26.08
C LYS A 87 -5.26 14.58 -24.74
N GLU A 88 -6.55 14.42 -24.51
CA GLU A 88 -7.03 13.67 -23.36
C GLU A 88 -6.44 12.26 -23.37
N LEU A 89 -6.08 11.76 -22.19
CA LEU A 89 -5.56 10.42 -22.02
C LEU A 89 -6.68 9.41 -22.32
N HIS A 90 -6.69 8.90 -23.55
CA HIS A 90 -7.68 7.93 -24.00
C HIS A 90 -7.08 6.53 -24.04
N PHE A 91 -7.69 5.61 -23.29
CA PHE A 91 -7.39 4.18 -23.38
C PHE A 91 -8.43 3.49 -24.27
N PRO A 92 -8.01 2.68 -25.26
CA PRO A 92 -8.95 2.01 -26.17
C PRO A 92 -9.88 1.02 -25.45
N THR A 93 -9.47 0.55 -24.28
CA THR A 93 -10.23 -0.38 -23.46
C THR A 93 -10.15 0.05 -22.00
N ARG A 94 -11.22 -0.23 -21.24
CA ARG A 94 -11.25 -0.01 -19.78
C ARG A 94 -10.20 -0.83 -19.03
N PHE A 95 -9.91 -2.04 -19.54
CA PHE A 95 -8.94 -2.96 -18.97
C PHE A 95 -7.87 -3.35 -20.01
N PRO A 96 -6.62 -3.62 -19.60
CA PRO A 96 -5.57 -4.06 -20.51
C PRO A 96 -5.84 -5.40 -21.23
N GLN A 97 -6.70 -6.25 -20.64
CA GLN A 97 -7.05 -7.57 -21.16
C GLN A 97 -8.55 -7.82 -21.02
N ASN A 98 -9.10 -8.68 -21.89
CA ASN A 98 -10.51 -9.08 -21.81
C ASN A 98 -10.77 -9.97 -20.58
N GLY A 99 -12.04 -10.10 -20.18
CA GLY A 99 -12.42 -10.86 -18.99
C GLY A 99 -12.05 -12.34 -19.04
N TRP A 100 -11.98 -12.94 -20.25
CA TRP A 100 -11.63 -14.34 -20.42
C TRP A 100 -10.15 -14.59 -20.15
N GLU A 101 -9.26 -13.74 -20.64
CA GLU A 101 -7.83 -13.81 -20.34
C GLU A 101 -7.56 -13.60 -18.85
N GLN A 102 -8.26 -12.64 -18.22
CA GLN A 102 -8.19 -12.44 -16.77
C GLN A 102 -8.66 -13.68 -16.00
N LEU A 103 -9.77 -14.32 -16.43
CA LEU A 103 -10.27 -15.55 -15.82
C LEU A 103 -9.27 -16.70 -15.95
N LYS A 104 -8.71 -16.92 -17.14
CA LYS A 104 -7.66 -17.94 -17.36
C LYS A 104 -6.47 -17.71 -16.45
N ALA A 105 -5.99 -16.47 -16.35
CA ALA A 105 -4.87 -16.11 -15.49
C ALA A 105 -5.19 -16.38 -14.00
N CYS A 106 -6.41 -16.05 -13.56
CA CYS A 106 -6.88 -16.36 -12.21
C CYS A 106 -6.95 -17.87 -11.95
N LEU A 107 -7.51 -18.65 -12.88
CA LEU A 107 -7.59 -20.12 -12.76
C LEU A 107 -6.21 -20.76 -12.73
N TRP A 108 -5.29 -20.32 -13.60
CA TRP A 108 -3.89 -20.75 -13.58
C TRP A 108 -3.29 -20.46 -12.21
N LYS A 109 -3.33 -19.21 -11.76
CA LYS A 109 -2.73 -18.78 -10.49
C LYS A 109 -3.29 -19.60 -9.33
N GLN A 110 -4.60 -19.81 -9.32
CA GLN A 110 -5.28 -20.60 -8.30
C GLN A 110 -4.82 -22.06 -8.32
N ASN A 111 -4.76 -22.68 -9.49
CA ASN A 111 -4.31 -24.06 -9.64
C ASN A 111 -2.84 -24.23 -9.19
N LEU A 112 -1.96 -23.29 -9.58
CA LEU A 112 -0.57 -23.30 -9.17
C LEU A 112 -0.40 -23.10 -7.66
N SER A 113 -1.19 -22.21 -7.06
CA SER A 113 -1.19 -21.99 -5.61
C SER A 113 -1.64 -23.23 -4.85
N TYR A 114 -2.70 -23.90 -5.34
CA TYR A 114 -3.19 -25.15 -4.79
C TYR A 114 -2.20 -26.30 -4.92
N TRP A 115 -1.49 -26.41 -6.05
CA TRP A 115 -0.43 -27.39 -6.24
C TRP A 115 0.74 -27.17 -5.27
N ARG A 116 1.14 -25.91 -5.06
CA ARG A 116 2.24 -25.55 -4.15
C ARG A 116 1.86 -25.58 -2.66
N SER A 117 0.56 -25.66 -2.35
CA SER A 117 0.02 -25.68 -0.98
C SER A 117 -0.82 -26.94 -0.73
N PRO A 118 -0.18 -28.14 -0.71
CA PRO A 118 -0.89 -29.42 -0.75
C PRO A 118 -1.67 -29.73 0.53
N SER A 119 -1.32 -29.13 1.67
CA SER A 119 -1.93 -29.45 2.98
C SER A 119 -3.45 -29.25 2.97
N TYR A 120 -3.94 -28.15 2.38
CA TYR A 120 -5.37 -27.85 2.29
C TYR A 120 -6.12 -28.81 1.35
N ASN A 121 -5.53 -29.15 0.20
CA ASN A 121 -6.17 -30.05 -0.77
C ASN A 121 -6.17 -31.50 -0.31
N LEU A 122 -5.10 -31.95 0.36
CA LEU A 122 -4.97 -33.31 0.86
C LEU A 122 -6.07 -33.62 1.89
N VAL A 123 -6.29 -32.71 2.85
CA VAL A 123 -7.37 -32.86 3.85
C VAL A 123 -8.73 -32.97 3.17
N ARG A 124 -8.98 -32.16 2.13
CA ARG A 124 -10.24 -32.20 1.37
C ARG A 124 -10.47 -33.54 0.67
N ILE A 125 -9.42 -34.08 0.02
CA ILE A 125 -9.49 -35.38 -0.67
C ILE A 125 -9.73 -36.51 0.33
N ILE A 126 -9.00 -36.53 1.45
CA ILE A 126 -9.16 -37.55 2.50
C ILE A 126 -10.58 -37.51 3.07
N PHE A 127 -11.10 -36.32 3.38
CA PHE A 127 -12.43 -36.17 3.94
C PHE A 127 -13.53 -36.61 2.96
N MET A 128 -13.40 -36.27 1.67
CA MET A 128 -14.32 -36.75 0.63
C MET A 128 -14.26 -38.27 0.46
N ALA A 129 -13.06 -38.86 0.44
CA ALA A 129 -12.90 -40.31 0.31
C ALA A 129 -13.51 -41.04 1.51
N PHE A 130 -13.27 -40.55 2.73
CA PHE A 130 -13.84 -41.13 3.94
C PHE A 130 -15.36 -41.03 3.96
N GLY A 131 -15.92 -39.86 3.61
CA GLY A 131 -17.37 -39.68 3.48
C GLY A 131 -17.97 -40.64 2.44
N ALA A 132 -17.36 -40.74 1.26
CA ALA A 132 -17.80 -41.65 0.21
C ALA A 132 -17.79 -43.12 0.67
N LEU A 133 -16.72 -43.55 1.37
CA LEU A 133 -16.63 -44.90 1.94
C LEU A 133 -17.70 -45.16 3.01
N LEU A 134 -17.90 -44.23 3.94
CA LEU A 134 -18.95 -44.34 4.97
C LEU A 134 -20.33 -44.52 4.34
N PHE A 135 -20.70 -43.67 3.38
CA PHE A 135 -21.98 -43.79 2.69
C PHE A 135 -22.08 -45.09 1.89
N SER A 136 -21.00 -45.51 1.22
CA SER A 136 -20.97 -46.77 0.47
C SER A 136 -21.19 -47.99 1.38
N LEU A 137 -20.62 -47.97 2.59
CA LEU A 137 -20.82 -49.03 3.59
C LEU A 137 -22.23 -49.01 4.19
N LEU A 138 -22.74 -47.83 4.57
CA LEU A 138 -24.06 -47.68 5.18
C LEU A 138 -25.21 -48.11 4.25
N TYR A 139 -25.04 -47.88 2.95
CA TYR A 139 -26.01 -48.23 1.91
C TYR A 139 -25.61 -49.49 1.12
N TRP A 140 -24.60 -50.23 1.59
CA TRP A 140 -24.13 -51.44 0.92
C TRP A 140 -25.29 -52.42 0.71
N GLN A 141 -25.55 -52.75 -0.55
CA GLN A 141 -26.59 -53.71 -0.97
C GLN A 141 -28.03 -53.38 -0.54
N LYS A 142 -28.33 -52.17 -0.05
CA LYS A 142 -29.71 -51.77 0.30
C LYS A 142 -30.64 -51.54 -0.90
N GLY A 143 -30.09 -51.47 -2.13
CA GLY A 143 -30.86 -51.27 -3.36
C GLY A 143 -31.52 -52.52 -3.97
N LYS A 144 -31.44 -53.70 -3.32
CA LYS A 144 -31.96 -54.98 -3.87
C LYS A 144 -33.46 -55.22 -3.65
N LYS A 145 -34.21 -54.26 -3.10
CA LYS A 145 -35.68 -54.32 -3.05
C LYS A 145 -36.25 -53.20 -3.93
N MET A 146 -36.48 -53.54 -5.20
CA MET A 146 -37.53 -52.94 -6.03
C MET A 146 -38.51 -54.04 -6.38
#